data_AF-A0A7W1SIJ9-F1
#
_entry.id   AF-A0A7W1SIJ9-F1
#
_cell.length_a   1.000
_cell.length_b   1.000
_cell.length_c   1.000
_cell.angle_alpha   90.00
_cell.angle_beta   90.00
_cell.angle_gamma   90.00
#
_symmetry.space_group_name_H-M   'P 1'
#
loop_
_entity.id
_entity.type
_entity.pdbx_description
1 polymer ?
#
loop_
_entity_poly.entity_id
_entity_poly.type
_entity_poly.pdbx_seq_one_letter_code
_entity_poly.pdbx_strand_id
1 'polypeptide(L)'
;IPGFSAPFPENLFFVVAVTTVAWLVATFATSPTAAATLDAFYRRVHPPGPGWKPVAARNPDVRPKDKLSSLAGAWVLGVTLVYSTLFGTGYLVVGRPMAGVICLGVALAAGAALWALVGRVAETSPRS
;
A
#
# COMPACT_ATOMS: atom_id res chain seq x y z
N ILE A 1 30.70 -13.01 -8.68
CA ILE A 1 29.69 -14.02 -8.25
C ILE A 1 28.79 -14.26 -9.45
N PRO A 2 28.68 -15.50 -9.96
CA PRO A 2 27.78 -15.80 -11.08
C PRO A 2 26.36 -15.31 -10.73
N GLY A 3 25.78 -14.45 -11.57
CA GLY A 3 24.50 -13.77 -11.34
C GLY A 3 24.59 -12.25 -11.23
N PHE A 4 25.59 -11.70 -10.52
CA PHE A 4 25.75 -10.24 -10.39
C PHE A 4 26.49 -9.61 -11.59
N SER A 5 27.34 -10.38 -12.26
CA SER A 5 28.07 -9.99 -13.48
C SER A 5 27.29 -10.28 -14.77
N ALA A 6 26.04 -10.72 -14.67
CA ALA A 6 25.16 -10.86 -15.83
C ALA A 6 24.80 -9.47 -16.39
N PRO A 7 24.56 -9.36 -17.71
CA PRO A 7 24.02 -8.14 -18.28
C PRO A 7 22.69 -7.74 -17.62
N PHE A 8 22.38 -6.46 -17.69
CA PHE A 8 21.06 -5.96 -17.33
C PHE A 8 20.07 -6.37 -18.43
N PRO A 9 18.88 -6.92 -18.12
CA PRO A 9 18.21 -6.97 -16.81
C PRO A 9 18.32 -8.30 -16.06
N GLU A 10 19.07 -9.29 -16.56
CA GLU A 10 19.13 -10.64 -15.97
C GLU A 10 19.64 -10.63 -14.52
N ASN A 11 20.53 -9.69 -14.20
CA ASN A 11 21.03 -9.49 -12.84
C ASN A 11 19.92 -9.13 -11.82
N LEU A 12 18.80 -8.53 -12.26
CA LEU A 12 17.69 -8.16 -11.37
C LEU A 12 17.00 -9.39 -10.80
N PHE A 13 16.78 -10.42 -11.61
CA PHE A 13 16.15 -11.66 -11.14
C PHE A 13 16.99 -12.33 -10.06
N PHE A 14 18.32 -12.30 -10.23
CA PHE A 14 19.24 -12.81 -9.22
C PHE A 14 19.17 -12.00 -7.91
N VAL A 15 19.18 -10.66 -8.00
CA VAL A 15 19.06 -9.79 -6.81
C VAL A 15 17.72 -10.01 -6.10
N VAL A 16 16.62 -10.12 -6.83
CA VAL A 16 15.29 -10.40 -6.25
C VAL A 16 15.29 -11.75 -5.53
N ALA A 17 15.87 -12.79 -6.14
CA ALA A 17 15.95 -14.11 -5.52
C ALA A 17 16.78 -14.07 -4.23
N VAL A 18 17.98 -13.47 -4.28
CA VAL A 18 18.87 -13.38 -3.12
C VAL A 18 18.25 -12.57 -1.99
N THR A 19 17.70 -11.39 -2.29
CA THR A 19 17.04 -10.56 -1.28
C THR A 19 15.82 -11.28 -0.70
N THR A 20 15.06 -12.02 -1.52
CA THR A 20 13.91 -12.81 -1.07
C THR A 20 14.30 -13.87 -0.06
N VAL A 21 15.34 -14.66 -0.38
CA VAL A 21 15.86 -15.66 0.55
C VAL A 21 16.39 -14.99 1.82
N ALA A 22 17.15 -13.90 1.69
CA ALA A 22 17.74 -13.21 2.83
C ALA A 22 16.69 -12.70 3.84
N TRP A 23 15.62 -12.03 3.37
CA TRP A 23 14.59 -11.53 4.29
C TRP A 23 13.72 -12.66 4.86
N LEU A 24 13.47 -13.74 4.11
CA LEU A 24 12.77 -14.92 4.65
C LEU A 24 13.58 -15.59 5.74
N VAL A 25 14.87 -15.81 5.52
CA VAL A 25 15.78 -16.38 6.53
C VAL A 25 15.80 -15.49 7.77
N ALA A 26 15.94 -14.18 7.61
CA ALA A 26 15.87 -13.24 8.73
C ALA A 26 14.52 -13.35 9.47
N THR A 27 13.40 -13.39 8.75
CA THR A 27 12.04 -13.49 9.33
C THR A 27 11.86 -14.75 10.16
N PHE A 28 12.32 -15.91 9.67
CA PHE A 28 12.21 -17.18 10.39
C PHE A 28 13.27 -17.37 11.48
N ALA A 29 14.42 -16.72 11.37
CA ALA A 29 15.47 -16.75 12.39
C ALA A 29 15.14 -15.85 13.59
N THR A 30 14.34 -14.79 13.40
CA THR A 30 13.93 -13.90 14.48
C THR A 30 12.75 -14.47 15.28
N SER A 31 12.76 -14.25 16.60
CA SER A 31 11.65 -14.67 17.45
C SER A 31 10.37 -13.90 17.12
N PRO A 32 9.19 -14.55 17.14
CA PRO A 32 7.91 -13.88 16.97
C PRO A 32 7.69 -12.81 18.05
N THR A 33 7.11 -11.68 17.65
CA THR A 33 6.73 -10.60 18.57
C THR A 33 5.78 -11.10 19.68
N ALA A 34 5.97 -10.63 20.91
CA ALA A 34 5.13 -11.00 22.04
C ALA A 34 3.65 -10.65 21.81
N ALA A 35 2.74 -11.51 22.27
CA ALA A 35 1.30 -11.34 22.09
C ALA A 35 0.78 -10.01 22.66
N ALA A 36 1.30 -9.57 23.81
CA ALA A 36 0.93 -8.30 24.44
C ALA A 36 1.26 -7.09 23.55
N THR A 37 2.40 -7.10 22.85
CA THR A 37 2.79 -6.04 21.90
C THR A 37 1.86 -6.05 20.69
N LEU A 38 1.48 -7.23 20.20
CA LEU A 38 0.55 -7.38 19.07
C LEU A 38 -0.87 -6.90 19.42
N ASP A 39 -1.33 -7.18 20.65
CA ASP A 39 -2.63 -6.72 21.13
C ASP A 39 -2.64 -5.19 21.33
N ALA A 40 -1.55 -4.62 21.88
CA ALA A 40 -1.38 -3.17 22.00
C ALA A 40 -1.35 -2.48 20.62
N PHE A 41 -0.67 -3.06 19.64
CA PHE A 41 -0.67 -2.58 18.26
C PHE A 41 -2.07 -2.65 17.64
N TYR A 42 -2.76 -3.77 17.79
CA TYR A 42 -4.11 -3.98 17.27
C TYR A 42 -5.10 -2.96 17.82
N ARG A 43 -5.05 -2.68 19.13
CA ARG A 43 -5.83 -1.62 19.80
C ARG A 43 -5.52 -0.21 19.31
N ARG A 44 -4.31 0.04 18.81
CA ARG A 44 -3.91 1.36 18.33
C ARG A 44 -4.34 1.59 16.87
N VAL A 45 -4.06 0.62 16.00
CA VAL A 45 -4.19 0.79 14.54
C VAL A 45 -5.54 0.28 14.00
N HIS A 46 -6.25 -0.58 14.72
CA HIS A 46 -7.53 -1.16 14.30
C HIS A 46 -7.50 -1.75 12.87
N PRO A 47 -6.50 -2.59 12.54
CA PRO A 47 -6.28 -3.00 11.16
C PRO A 47 -7.46 -3.86 10.64
N PRO A 48 -7.98 -3.58 9.44
CA PRO A 48 -8.99 -4.42 8.82
C PRO A 48 -8.35 -5.64 8.12
N GLY A 49 -8.98 -6.81 8.22
CA GLY A 49 -8.65 -7.97 7.36
C GLY A 49 -8.68 -9.33 8.05
N PRO A 50 -8.74 -10.42 7.25
CA PRO A 50 -8.90 -11.79 7.77
C PRO A 50 -7.66 -12.34 8.49
N GLY A 51 -6.46 -11.81 8.22
CA GLY A 51 -5.21 -12.21 8.89
C GLY A 51 -5.17 -11.85 10.38
N TRP A 52 -6.01 -10.91 10.82
CA TRP A 52 -6.08 -10.46 12.22
C TRP A 52 -7.10 -11.23 13.06
N LYS A 53 -7.82 -12.22 12.50
CA LYS A 53 -8.84 -13.00 13.22
C LYS A 53 -8.38 -13.53 14.59
N PRO A 54 -7.18 -14.11 14.76
CA PRO A 54 -6.74 -14.62 16.06
C PRO A 54 -6.49 -13.51 17.10
N VAL A 55 -6.08 -12.31 16.66
CA VAL A 55 -5.80 -11.15 17.51
C VAL A 55 -7.09 -10.41 17.86
N ALA A 56 -7.99 -10.29 16.87
CA ALA A 56 -9.32 -9.72 17.01
C ALA A 56 -10.17 -10.52 18.01
N ALA A 57 -10.09 -11.85 17.99
CA ALA A 57 -10.78 -12.71 18.94
C ALA A 57 -10.35 -12.48 20.40
N ARG A 58 -9.10 -12.06 20.63
CA ARG A 58 -8.59 -11.69 21.97
C ARG A 58 -8.94 -10.26 22.38
N ASN A 59 -9.37 -9.41 21.45
CA ASN A 59 -9.67 -7.99 21.67
C ASN A 59 -11.07 -7.66 21.11
N PRO A 60 -12.15 -8.24 21.68
CA PRO A 60 -13.52 -8.10 21.15
C PRO A 60 -14.07 -6.67 21.26
N ASP A 61 -13.46 -5.84 22.11
CA ASP A 61 -13.80 -4.43 22.31
C ASP A 61 -13.34 -3.54 21.14
N VAL A 62 -12.41 -4.01 20.30
CA VAL A 62 -11.84 -3.26 19.19
C VAL A 62 -12.56 -3.63 17.89
N ARG A 63 -13.47 -2.77 17.43
CA ARG A 63 -14.14 -2.94 16.12
C ARG A 63 -13.32 -2.28 15.01
N PRO A 64 -12.97 -2.99 13.92
CA PRO A 64 -12.36 -2.37 12.75
C PRO A 64 -13.27 -1.26 12.20
N LYS A 65 -12.74 -0.04 12.14
CA LYS A 65 -13.50 1.15 11.71
C LYS A 65 -13.73 1.15 10.20
N ASP A 66 -12.78 0.60 9.45
CA ASP A 66 -12.76 0.70 8.00
C ASP A 66 -12.94 -0.65 7.31
N LYS A 67 -13.66 -0.65 6.19
CA LYS A 67 -13.74 -1.81 5.31
C LYS A 67 -12.42 -1.93 4.54
N LEU A 68 -11.82 -3.13 4.52
CA LEU A 68 -10.60 -3.41 3.76
C LEU A 68 -10.73 -3.00 2.27
N SER A 69 -11.92 -3.14 1.69
CA SER A 69 -12.21 -2.72 0.32
C SER A 69 -12.09 -1.20 0.11
N SER A 70 -12.44 -0.39 1.11
CA SER A 70 -12.30 1.05 1.05
C SER A 70 -10.83 1.47 1.10
N LEU A 71 -10.03 0.87 1.99
CA LEU A 71 -8.58 1.07 2.03
C LEU A 71 -7.92 0.66 0.71
N ALA A 72 -8.31 -0.49 0.16
CA ALA A 72 -7.78 -0.96 -1.12
C ALA A 72 -8.13 0.01 -2.27
N GLY A 73 -9.37 0.51 -2.32
CA GLY A 73 -9.79 1.52 -3.29
C GLY A 73 -9.00 2.82 -3.14
N ALA A 74 -8.81 3.30 -1.91
CA ALA A 74 -8.02 4.50 -1.64
C ALA A 74 -6.56 4.33 -2.06
N TRP A 75 -5.98 3.14 -1.82
CA TRP A 75 -4.64 2.81 -2.26
C TRP A 75 -4.50 2.81 -3.79
N VAL A 76 -5.41 2.15 -4.52
CA VAL A 76 -5.40 2.14 -6.00
C VAL A 76 -5.53 3.55 -6.57
N LEU A 77 -6.45 4.35 -6.02
CA LEU A 77 -6.64 5.74 -6.44
C LEU A 77 -5.40 6.60 -6.15
N GLY A 78 -4.78 6.43 -4.98
CA GLY A 78 -3.53 7.10 -4.62
C GLY A 78 -2.37 6.74 -5.55
N VAL A 79 -2.19 5.46 -5.84
CA VAL A 79 -1.18 4.97 -6.79
C VAL A 79 -1.43 5.55 -8.19
N THR A 80 -2.68 5.53 -8.65
CA THR A 80 -3.08 6.09 -9.94
C THR A 80 -2.79 7.59 -10.00
N LEU A 81 -3.14 8.33 -8.96
CA LEU A 81 -2.88 9.77 -8.83
C LEU A 81 -1.38 10.08 -8.93
N VAL A 82 -0.54 9.38 -8.16
CA VAL A 82 0.91 9.61 -8.13
C VAL A 82 1.53 9.33 -9.49
N TYR A 83 1.27 8.16 -10.08
CA TYR A 83 1.85 7.81 -11.39
C TYR A 83 1.33 8.70 -12.52
N SER A 84 0.03 9.03 -12.53
CA SER A 84 -0.53 9.89 -13.56
C SER A 84 0.01 11.31 -13.48
N THR A 85 0.28 11.81 -12.27
CA THR A 85 0.95 13.11 -12.07
C THR A 85 2.41 13.06 -12.54
N LEU A 86 3.15 12.00 -12.16
CA LEU A 86 4.55 11.81 -12.55
C LEU A 86 4.70 11.71 -14.07
N PHE A 87 3.94 10.83 -14.73
CA PHE A 87 3.99 10.70 -16.18
C PHE A 87 3.39 11.90 -16.90
N GLY A 88 2.32 12.49 -16.37
CA GLY A 88 1.70 13.68 -16.95
C GLY A 88 2.66 14.86 -17.00
N THR A 89 3.33 15.15 -15.89
CA THR A 89 4.39 16.17 -15.83
C THR A 89 5.56 15.81 -16.74
N GLY A 90 6.02 14.55 -16.74
CA GLY A 90 7.07 14.07 -17.64
C GLY A 90 6.74 14.28 -19.13
N TYR A 91 5.52 13.96 -19.56
CA TYR A 91 5.08 14.13 -20.95
C TYR A 91 5.01 15.61 -21.37
N LEU A 92 4.63 16.51 -20.47
CA LEU A 92 4.67 17.95 -20.75
C LEU A 92 6.11 18.43 -20.98
N VAL A 93 7.06 17.98 -20.15
CA VAL A 93 8.49 18.36 -20.26
C VAL A 93 9.11 17.83 -21.55
N VAL A 94 8.77 16.61 -21.97
CA VAL A 94 9.30 15.98 -23.20
C VAL A 94 8.59 16.47 -24.47
N GLY A 95 7.69 17.46 -24.37
CA GLY A 95 7.02 18.07 -25.52
C GLY A 95 5.88 17.23 -26.12
N ARG A 96 5.28 16.33 -25.34
CA ARG A 96 4.10 15.53 -25.73
C ARG A 96 2.84 16.01 -24.98
N PRO A 97 2.30 17.20 -25.30
CA PRO A 97 1.31 17.88 -24.47
C PRO A 97 -0.01 17.11 -24.36
N MET A 98 -0.47 16.44 -25.43
CA MET A 98 -1.73 15.70 -25.39
C MET A 98 -1.69 14.54 -24.39
N ALA A 99 -0.59 13.76 -24.37
CA ALA A 99 -0.40 12.68 -23.40
C ALA A 99 -0.29 13.23 -21.98
N GLY A 100 0.40 14.36 -21.81
CA GLY A 100 0.50 15.05 -20.53
C GLY A 100 -0.87 15.49 -19.97
N VAL A 101 -1.68 16.15 -20.79
CA VAL A 101 -3.02 16.62 -20.41
C VAL A 101 -3.95 15.46 -20.07
N ILE A 102 -3.92 14.36 -20.82
CA ILE A 102 -4.72 13.16 -20.51
C ILE A 102 -4.30 12.59 -19.14
N CYS A 103 -3.01 12.39 -18.91
CA CYS A 103 -2.50 11.89 -17.62
C CYS A 103 -2.87 12.82 -16.46
N LEU A 104 -2.79 14.14 -16.63
CA LEU A 104 -3.21 15.09 -15.61
C LEU A 104 -4.74 15.08 -15.39
N GLY A 105 -5.54 14.89 -16.44
CA GLY A 105 -6.98 14.68 -16.31
C GLY A 105 -7.32 13.44 -15.48
N VAL A 106 -6.62 12.33 -15.71
CA VAL A 106 -6.74 11.11 -14.90
C VAL A 106 -6.30 11.36 -13.45
N ALA A 107 -5.21 12.10 -13.24
CA ALA A 107 -4.76 12.49 -11.90
C ALA A 107 -5.84 13.27 -11.14
N LEU A 108 -6.43 14.30 -11.77
CA LEU A 108 -7.51 15.08 -11.15
C LEU A 108 -8.73 14.23 -10.82
N ALA A 109 -9.15 13.35 -11.73
CA ALA A 109 -10.27 12.45 -11.49
C ALA A 109 -9.98 11.47 -10.34
N ALA A 110 -8.77 10.89 -10.28
CA ALA A 110 -8.35 10.00 -9.21
C ALA A 110 -8.28 10.73 -7.85
N GLY A 111 -7.78 11.97 -7.83
CA GLY A 111 -7.75 12.81 -6.63
C GLY A 111 -9.15 13.16 -6.12
N ALA A 112 -10.07 13.53 -7.01
CA ALA A 112 -11.46 13.80 -6.65
C ALA A 112 -12.18 12.54 -6.13
N ALA A 113 -11.98 11.40 -6.78
CA ALA A 113 -12.51 10.12 -6.33
C ALA A 113 -11.94 9.70 -4.97
N LEU A 114 -10.63 9.93 -4.74
CA LEU A 114 -9.98 9.65 -3.46
C LEU A 114 -10.55 10.53 -2.36
N TRP A 115 -10.72 11.84 -2.61
CA TRP A 115 -11.32 12.78 -1.67
C TRP A 115 -12.74 12.35 -1.29
N ALA A 116 -13.56 11.99 -2.29
CA ALA A 116 -14.91 11.51 -2.06
C ALA A 116 -14.94 10.18 -1.28
N LEU A 117 -14.04 9.25 -1.58
CA LEU A 117 -13.94 7.98 -0.87
C LEU A 117 -13.54 8.18 0.60
N VAL A 118 -12.54 9.02 0.86
CA VAL A 118 -12.09 9.35 2.22
C VAL A 118 -13.18 10.11 2.99
N GLY A 119 -13.87 11.05 2.34
CA GLY A 119 -15.02 11.75 2.93
C GLY A 119 -16.13 10.81 3.36
N ARG A 120 -16.48 9.84 2.50
CA ARG A 120 -17.49 8.80 2.81
C ARG A 120 -17.09 7.93 3.99
N VAL A 121 -15.79 7.59 4.11
CA VAL A 121 -15.28 6.81 5.25
C VAL A 121 -15.36 7.61 6.54
N ALA A 122 -15.02 8.90 6.50
CA ALA A 122 -15.07 9.78 7.67
C ALA A 122 -16.51 9.98 8.19
N GLU A 123 -17.50 10.08 7.30
CA GLU A 123 -18.92 10.26 7.66
C GLU A 123 -19.54 9.02 8.33
N THR A 124 -19.03 7.82 8.05
CA THR A 124 -19.52 6.57 8.67
C THR A 124 -19.05 6.31 10.09
N SER A 125 -18.20 7.17 10.68
CA SER A 125 -17.87 7.13 12.12
C SER A 125 -18.65 8.21 12.87
N PRO A 126 -19.75 7.88 13.58
CA PRO A 126 -20.29 8.78 14.57
C PRO A 126 -19.19 9.02 15.60
N ARG A 127 -18.79 10.28 15.78
CA ARG A 127 -17.86 10.68 16.84
C ARG A 127 -18.52 10.33 18.19
N SER A 128 -18.08 9.24 18.80
CA SER A 128 -18.33 8.91 20.21
C SER A 128 -17.01 8.96 20.96
#